data_AF-A0A098TSI4-F1
#
_entry.id   AF-A0A098TSI4-F1
#
_cell.length_a   1.000
_cell.length_b   1.000
_cell.length_c   1.000
_cell.angle_alpha   90.00
_cell.angle_beta   90.00
_cell.angle_gamma   90.00
#
_symmetry.space_group_name_H-M   'P 1'
#
loop_
_entity.id
_entity.type
_entity.pdbx_description
1 polymer ?
#
loop_
_entity_poly.entity_id
_entity_poly.type
_entity_poly.pdbx_seq_one_letter_code
_entity_poly.pdbx_strand_id
1 'polypeptide(L)' 'MALEDLVFLDEMALLLGMMWLLGRSQRSERLYDSKPFYRGSRVSVIGAISSQSILALKP' A
#
# COMPACT_ATOMS: atom_id res chain seq x y z
N MET A 1 -19.26 8.82 -27.14
CA MET A 1 -18.43 7.80 -26.45
C MET A 1 -19.14 7.50 -25.15
N ALA A 2 -19.52 6.25 -24.94
CA ALA A 2 -20.29 5.85 -23.78
C ALA A 2 -19.34 5.46 -22.63
N LEU A 3 -19.84 5.39 -21.39
CA LEU A 3 -18.99 5.13 -20.22
C LEU A 3 -18.34 3.74 -20.30
N GLU A 4 -19.02 2.81 -20.96
CA GLU A 4 -18.61 1.43 -21.16
C GLU A 4 -17.39 1.31 -22.09
N ASP A 5 -17.14 2.35 -22.90
CA ASP A 5 -15.99 2.42 -23.82
C ASP A 5 -14.72 2.97 -23.14
N LEU A 6 -14.83 3.45 -21.89
CA LEU A 6 -13.74 4.11 -21.18
C LEU A 6 -12.95 3.13 -20.32
N VAL A 7 -11.63 3.26 -20.40
CA VAL A 7 -10.68 2.59 -19.51
C VAL A 7 -9.94 3.66 -18.71
N PHE A 8 -9.98 3.54 -17.38
CA PHE A 8 -9.28 4.41 -16.46
C PHE A 8 -8.00 3.73 -16.02
N LEU A 9 -6.87 4.43 -16.14
CA LEU A 9 -5.56 3.93 -15.82
C LEU A 9 -4.92 4.84 -14.78
N ASP A 10 -4.37 4.25 -13.72
CA ASP A 10 -3.75 5.00 -12.63
C ASP A 10 -2.60 4.23 -12.00
N GLU A 11 -1.71 4.97 -11.33
CA GLU A 11 -0.60 4.45 -10.56
C GLU A 11 -0.81 4.70 -9.06
N MET A 12 -0.53 3.69 -8.24
CA MET A 12 -0.59 3.80 -6.79
C MET A 12 0.63 3.17 -6.14
N ALA A 13 1.16 3.82 -5.11
CA ALA A 13 2.18 3.22 -4.26
C ALA A 13 1.52 2.47 -3.08
N LEU A 14 1.72 1.15 -3.00
CA LEU A 14 1.41 0.37 -1.81
C LEU A 14 2.62 0.36 -0.86
N LEU A 15 2.45 1.00 0.29
CA LEU A 15 3.43 1.00 1.37
C LEU A 15 3.25 -0.28 2.21
N LEU A 16 4.17 -1.23 2.06
CA LEU A 16 4.29 -2.38 2.94
C LEU A 16 4.99 -1.94 4.22
N GLY A 17 4.25 -1.17 5.01
CA GLY A 17 4.68 -0.66 6.30
C GLY A 17 5.11 -1.81 7.21
N MET A 18 6.32 -1.68 7.77
CA MET A 18 6.85 -2.55 8.79
C MET A 18 7.02 -1.76 10.08
N MET A 19 6.87 -2.47 11.19
CA MET A 19 7.00 -1.94 12.53
C MET A 19 8.10 -2.69 13.27
N TRP A 20 8.80 -2.01 14.17
CA TRP A 20 9.69 -2.72 15.09
C TRP A 20 8.85 -3.54 16.06
N LEU A 21 9.20 -4.81 16.22
CA LEU A 21 8.57 -5.66 17.23
C LEU A 21 8.90 -5.18 18.65
N LEU A 22 10.10 -4.64 18.87
CA LEU A 22 10.58 -4.11 20.14
C LEU A 22 11.55 -2.95 19.90
N GLY A 23 11.45 -1.92 20.73
CA GLY A 23 12.39 -0.81 20.79
C GLY A 23 13.24 -0.81 22.07
N ARG A 24 14.19 0.11 22.14
CA ARG A 24 14.98 0.32 23.38
C ARG A 24 14.10 0.99 24.43
N SER A 25 14.10 0.46 25.66
CA SER A 25 13.32 0.96 26.78
C SER A 25 14.07 0.78 28.09
N GLN A 26 13.56 1.37 29.17
CA GLN A 26 14.15 1.16 30.49
C GLN A 26 14.00 -0.30 30.93
N ARG A 27 14.78 -0.70 31.94
CA ARG A 27 14.69 -2.04 32.49
C ARG A 27 13.26 -2.31 32.96
N SER A 28 12.70 -3.45 32.51
CA SER A 28 11.32 -3.90 32.77
C SER A 28 10.22 -3.19 31.99
N GLU A 29 10.56 -2.26 31.09
CA GLU A 29 9.60 -1.69 30.15
C GLU A 29 9.69 -2.36 28.78
N ARG A 30 8.65 -2.18 27.95
CA ARG A 30 8.66 -2.59 26.55
C ARG A 30 8.20 -1.43 25.70
N LEU A 31 9.06 -0.99 24.79
CA LEU A 31 8.70 -0.02 23.76
C LEU A 31 8.21 -0.77 22.52
N TYR A 32 6.99 -0.44 22.10
CA TYR A 32 6.46 -0.83 20.80
C TYR A 32 6.34 0.41 19.93
N ASP A 33 6.48 0.21 18.63
CA ASP A 33 6.18 1.24 17.66
C ASP A 33 4.64 1.30 17.45
N SER A 34 4.12 2.44 17.03
CA SER A 34 2.67 2.74 17.07
C SER A 34 1.97 2.54 15.74
N LYS A 35 2.72 2.60 14.63
CA LYS A 35 2.17 2.41 13.29
C LYS A 35 3.22 1.85 12.31
N PRO A 36 2.96 0.73 11.63
CA PRO A 36 3.78 0.25 10.53
C PRO A 36 3.63 1.20 9.33
N PHE A 37 4.46 2.23 9.22
CA PHE A 37 4.30 3.23 8.16
C PHE A 37 5.61 3.63 7.47
N TYR A 38 6.68 3.87 8.25
CA TYR A 38 7.89 4.52 7.72
C TYR A 38 8.97 3.56 7.21
N ARG A 39 8.76 2.24 7.28
CA ARG A 39 9.76 1.23 6.93
C ARG A 39 9.13 0.10 6.15
N GLY A 40 9.96 -0.68 5.45
CA GLY A 40 9.54 -1.81 4.64
C GLY A 40 9.76 -1.55 3.15
N SER A 41 8.84 -2.03 2.33
CA SER A 41 8.94 -1.88 0.87
C SER A 41 7.84 -0.96 0.34
N ARG A 42 8.16 -0.23 -0.73
CA ARG A 42 7.18 0.53 -1.51
C ARG A 42 7.01 -0.17 -2.84
N VAL A 43 5.82 -0.72 -3.07
CA VAL A 43 5.46 -1.42 -4.31
C VAL A 43 4.66 -0.46 -5.17
N SER A 44 5.11 -0.23 -6.41
CA SER A 44 4.40 0.62 -7.37
C SER A 44 3.44 -0.25 -8.17
N VAL A 45 2.14 0.04 -8.07
CA VAL A 45 1.09 -0.69 -8.76
C VAL A 45 0.54 0.17 -9.90
N ILE A 46 0.43 -0.41 -11.09
CA ILE A 46 -0.32 0.16 -12.21
C ILE A 46 -1.62 -0.62 -12.35
N GLY A 47 -2.75 0.09 -12.32
CA GLY A 47 -4.09 -0.49 -12.41
C GLY A 47 -4.85 0.07 -13.61
N ALA A 48 -5.68 -0.78 -14.22
CA ALA A 48 -6.65 -0.37 -15.23
C ALA A 48 -8.05 -0.89 -14.86
N ILE A 49 -9.05 -0.01 -14.91
CA ILE A 49 -10.45 -0.34 -14.58
C ILE A 49 -11.41 0.17 -15.67
N SER A 50 -12.54 -0.50 -15.83
CA SER A 50 -13.71 -0.01 -16.57
C SER A 50 -14.85 0.28 -15.59
N SER A 51 -16.02 0.67 -16.09
CA SER A 51 -17.22 0.84 -15.26
C SER A 51 -17.73 -0.47 -14.64
N GLN A 52 -17.29 -1.64 -15.13
CA GLN A 52 -17.81 -2.94 -14.72
C GLN A 52 -16.79 -3.81 -13.98
N SER A 53 -15.49 -3.63 -14.23
CA SER A 53 -14.48 -4.53 -13.69
C SER A 53 -13.08 -3.94 -13.65
N ILE A 54 -12.19 -4.63 -12.93
CA ILE A 54 -10.75 -4.43 -13.04
C ILE A 54 -10.27 -5.18 -14.29
N LEU A 55 -9.54 -4.50 -15.16
CA LEU A 55 -9.04 -5.04 -16.42
C LEU A 55 -7.60 -5.54 -16.31
N ALA A 56 -6.76 -4.82 -15.56
CA ALA A 56 -5.36 -5.20 -15.35
C ALA A 56 -4.83 -4.68 -14.01
N LEU A 57 -3.89 -5.42 -13.44
CA LEU A 57 -3.18 -5.06 -12.22
C LEU A 57 -1.73 -5.53 -12.33
N LYS A 58 -0.77 -4.60 -12.21
CA LYS A 58 0.66 -4.91 -12.23
C LYS A 58 1.33 -4.31 -10.99
N PRO A 59 1.80 -5.14 -10.04
CA PRO A 59 2.61 -4.70 -8.90
C PRO A 59 4.09 -4.56 -9.23
#